data_AF-A0A1I5X7T2-F1
#
_entry.id   AF-A0A1I5X7T2-F1
#
_cell.length_a   1.000
_cell.length_b   1.000
_cell.length_c   1.000
_cell.angle_alpha   90.00
_cell.angle_beta   90.00
_cell.angle_gamma   90.00
#
_symmetry.space_group_name_H-M   'P 1'
#
loop_
_entity.id
_entity.type
_entity.pdbx_description
1 polymer ?
#
loop_
_entity_poly.entity_id
_entity_poly.type
_entity_poly.pdbx_seq_one_letter_code
_entity_poly.pdbx_strand_id
1 'polypeptide(L)'
;MKGLGCPGPGRERNTPPHPLTLLDADSPLTTAMYVAVRAGQTRGFPESLPAALDALPPVSLFDVPGAGETGFCGAAALASVLRIASINAPHLAEAYRHRLAAADARLDGIVHTRLDAARRRLHDGARPARAEFSLRQGLSGLGMCLLQRPGPDPLLPAVLEYLVDLVVNFGDTERPGWWVDDSPHPDLREREEWRHGHADLTLPDGSGGILALLSLAWRARVRVPAMDTAIRTLAEWYRRHLRADEIGNPWWPDVVGDPDPAAEPDAGVRRPSQLVPGWCGGLGIDRSVQLAGMALGDAGLRETAVAAAGAALHWDADEIRQGGLCHGPQGAQWLALRMAADESDDAACSLRSAAGVLRSVVRPHAARTASGGGFLDGALGVLVSQSPNETSVDLPSADAAQWDCVLGLTAIRVSSRTESSRRPFGQSPQAPPSRTDASTRAAPSG
;
A
#
# COMPACT_ATOMS: atom_id res chain seq x y z
N MET A 1 -25.60 -12.21 3.61
CA MET A 1 -24.61 -11.99 4.70
C MET A 1 -23.62 -10.94 4.20
N LYS A 2 -23.36 -9.88 4.97
CA LYS A 2 -22.34 -8.88 4.63
C LYS A 2 -20.96 -9.55 4.68
N GLY A 3 -20.07 -9.20 3.74
CA GLY A 3 -18.65 -9.55 3.74
C GLY A 3 -17.99 -9.32 5.10
N LEU A 4 -17.01 -10.16 5.43
CA LEU A 4 -16.10 -10.01 6.57
C LEU A 4 -15.28 -8.70 6.51
N GLY A 5 -15.35 -7.96 5.40
CA GLY A 5 -14.39 -6.92 5.04
C GLY A 5 -14.60 -5.50 5.59
N CYS A 6 -15.66 -5.17 6.33
CA CYS A 6 -15.67 -3.94 7.13
C CYS A 6 -16.90 -3.84 8.05
N PRO A 7 -16.75 -3.35 9.30
CA PRO A 7 -17.87 -2.78 10.02
C PRO A 7 -18.52 -1.71 9.14
N GLY A 8 -19.84 -1.56 9.24
CA GLY A 8 -20.46 -0.31 8.78
C GLY A 8 -19.79 0.89 9.47
N PRO A 9 -20.23 2.12 9.22
CA PRO A 9 -19.86 3.25 10.07
C PRO A 9 -20.50 3.02 11.46
N GLY A 10 -19.96 2.09 12.22
CA GLY A 10 -20.11 1.93 13.66
C GLY A 10 -19.39 3.11 14.27
N ARG A 11 -19.98 4.29 14.09
CA ARG A 11 -19.69 5.47 14.87
C ARG A 11 -19.79 5.03 16.32
N GLU A 12 -18.66 4.98 17.03
CA GLU A 12 -18.70 5.50 18.40
C GLU A 12 -19.18 6.95 18.24
N ARG A 13 -20.48 7.16 18.50
CA ARG A 13 -21.24 8.37 18.11
C ARG A 13 -20.76 9.68 18.73
N ASN A 14 -19.62 9.71 19.43
CA ASN A 14 -19.22 10.83 20.28
C ASN A 14 -17.79 11.35 20.10
N THR A 15 -16.97 10.82 19.18
CA THR A 15 -15.61 11.37 18.96
C THR A 15 -15.60 12.21 17.67
N PRO A 16 -15.27 13.51 17.72
CA PRO A 16 -15.13 14.31 16.51
C PRO A 16 -14.02 13.73 15.62
N PRO A 17 -14.20 13.73 14.28
CA PRO A 17 -13.22 13.17 13.36
C PRO A 17 -11.88 13.89 13.49
N HIS A 18 -10.78 13.13 13.33
CA HIS A 18 -9.44 13.70 13.36
C HIS A 18 -9.31 14.77 12.26
N PRO A 19 -8.87 16.00 12.57
CA PRO A 19 -8.90 17.11 11.60
C PRO A 19 -7.95 16.89 10.41
N LEU A 20 -6.95 16.03 10.59
CA LEU A 20 -6.07 15.52 9.55
C LEU A 20 -6.40 14.05 9.33
N THR A 21 -7.33 13.73 8.45
CA THR A 21 -7.70 12.33 8.14
C THR A 21 -7.84 12.15 6.64
N LEU A 22 -7.39 11.02 6.11
CA LEU A 22 -7.69 10.62 4.74
C LEU A 22 -9.03 9.89 4.65
N LEU A 23 -9.61 9.48 5.77
CA LEU A 23 -10.77 8.60 5.79
C LEU A 23 -12.10 9.35 5.59
N ASP A 24 -12.14 10.64 5.92
CA ASP A 24 -13.35 11.46 5.82
C ASP A 24 -13.37 12.34 4.56
N ALA A 25 -14.58 12.53 4.03
CA ALA A 25 -14.83 13.29 2.80
C ALA A 25 -14.52 14.77 2.96
N ASP A 26 -14.93 15.33 4.09
CA ASP A 26 -14.86 16.76 4.40
C ASP A 26 -13.50 17.15 5.00
N SER A 27 -12.57 16.20 5.08
CA SER A 27 -11.24 16.47 5.59
C SER A 27 -10.41 17.24 4.57
N PRO A 28 -9.81 18.39 4.98
CA PRO A 28 -8.93 19.15 4.09
C PRO A 28 -7.71 18.33 3.68
N LEU A 29 -7.30 17.34 4.47
CA LEU A 29 -6.18 16.45 4.13
C LEU A 29 -6.51 15.54 2.93
N THR A 30 -7.73 15.03 2.85
CA THR A 30 -8.19 14.24 1.69
C THR A 30 -8.23 15.09 0.43
N THR A 31 -8.69 16.35 0.52
CA THR A 31 -8.64 17.32 -0.58
C THR A 31 -7.21 17.60 -1.01
N ALA A 32 -6.31 17.86 -0.06
CA ALA A 32 -4.89 18.10 -0.36
C ALA A 32 -4.23 16.90 -1.04
N MET A 33 -4.53 15.67 -0.62
CA MET A 33 -4.07 14.45 -1.31
C MET A 33 -4.53 14.43 -2.77
N TYR A 34 -5.82 14.68 -3.02
CA TYR A 34 -6.35 14.74 -4.38
C TYR A 34 -5.63 15.78 -5.23
N VAL A 35 -5.49 17.01 -4.74
CA VAL A 35 -4.82 18.09 -5.47
C VAL A 35 -3.34 17.76 -5.73
N ALA A 36 -2.65 17.16 -4.76
CA ALA A 36 -1.26 16.73 -4.90
C ALA A 36 -1.10 15.67 -6.00
N VAL A 37 -2.01 14.69 -6.09
CA VAL A 37 -2.01 13.70 -7.18
C VAL A 37 -2.27 14.35 -8.53
N ARG A 38 -3.28 15.24 -8.62
CA ARG A 38 -3.62 15.93 -9.86
C ARG A 38 -2.53 16.86 -10.37
N ALA A 39 -1.76 17.47 -9.47
CA ALA A 39 -0.58 18.28 -9.82
C ALA A 39 0.45 17.47 -10.63
N GLY A 40 0.60 16.17 -10.37
CA GLY A 40 1.49 15.28 -11.13
C GLY A 40 0.90 14.78 -12.46
N GLN A 41 -0.42 14.92 -12.64
CA GLN A 41 -1.16 14.38 -13.78
C GLN A 41 -1.53 15.44 -14.83
N THR A 42 -1.73 16.71 -14.45
CA THR A 42 -2.29 17.74 -15.34
C THR A 42 -1.53 19.07 -15.23
N ARG A 43 -1.15 19.66 -16.37
CA ARG A 43 -0.53 21.00 -16.41
C ARG A 43 -1.51 22.06 -15.88
N GLY A 44 -1.04 22.99 -15.05
CA GLY A 44 -1.84 24.07 -14.44
C GLY A 44 -2.51 23.70 -13.11
N PHE A 45 -2.74 22.41 -12.83
CA PHE A 45 -3.22 21.95 -11.51
C PHE A 45 -2.28 22.25 -10.32
N PRO A 46 -0.95 22.35 -10.48
CA PRO A 46 -0.06 22.74 -9.37
C PRO A 46 -0.40 24.09 -8.71
N GLU A 47 -1.12 24.99 -9.38
CA GLU A 47 -1.46 26.32 -8.82
C GLU A 47 -2.48 26.27 -7.67
N SER A 48 -3.33 25.23 -7.62
CA SER A 48 -4.28 25.05 -6.51
C SER A 48 -3.69 24.33 -5.29
N LEU A 49 -2.51 23.73 -5.45
CA LEU A 49 -1.85 22.95 -4.40
C LEU A 49 -1.44 23.79 -3.19
N PRO A 50 -0.84 25.00 -3.34
CA PRO A 50 -0.50 25.83 -2.18
C PRO A 50 -1.72 26.16 -1.31
N ALA A 51 -2.83 26.57 -1.93
CA ALA A 51 -4.07 26.88 -1.20
C ALA A 51 -4.61 25.68 -0.42
N ALA A 52 -4.58 24.49 -1.03
CA ALA A 52 -5.02 23.25 -0.36
C ALA A 52 -4.10 22.87 0.81
N LEU A 53 -2.78 23.03 0.66
CA LEU A 53 -1.82 22.73 1.72
C LEU A 53 -1.89 23.76 2.86
N ASP A 54 -2.01 25.05 2.54
CA ASP A 54 -2.05 26.14 3.52
C ASP A 54 -3.33 26.09 4.38
N ALA A 55 -4.42 25.53 3.85
CA ALA A 55 -5.66 25.28 4.60
C ALA A 55 -5.55 24.14 5.64
N LEU A 56 -4.50 23.30 5.58
CA LEU A 56 -4.34 22.20 6.53
C LEU A 56 -3.96 22.72 7.92
N PRO A 57 -4.58 22.21 9.01
CA PRO A 57 -4.21 22.59 10.36
C PRO A 57 -2.78 22.14 10.71
N PRO A 58 -2.14 22.75 11.73
CA PRO A 58 -0.87 22.27 12.24
C PRO A 58 -1.02 20.88 12.90
N VAL A 59 0.10 20.18 13.03
CA VAL A 59 0.16 18.88 13.72
C VAL A 59 -0.12 19.08 15.22
N SER A 60 -1.01 18.26 15.78
CA SER A 60 -1.27 18.23 17.22
C SER A 60 -0.07 17.63 17.97
N LEU A 61 0.33 18.28 19.06
CA LEU A 61 1.38 17.78 19.96
C LEU A 61 0.89 16.70 20.94
N PHE A 62 -0.43 16.52 21.07
CA PHE A 62 -0.99 15.55 22.01
C PHE A 62 -1.24 14.21 21.33
N ASP A 63 -0.66 13.16 21.91
CA ASP A 63 -1.05 11.78 21.63
C ASP A 63 -2.23 11.43 22.52
N VAL A 64 -3.38 11.17 21.92
CA VAL A 64 -4.54 10.67 22.65
C VAL A 64 -4.66 9.19 22.28
N PRO A 65 -4.35 8.26 23.20
CA PRO A 65 -4.56 6.83 22.98
C PRO A 65 -6.01 6.58 22.50
N GLY A 66 -6.17 5.93 21.35
CA GLY A 66 -7.47 5.70 20.72
C GLY A 66 -8.00 6.82 19.81
N ALA A 67 -7.30 7.95 19.66
CA ALA A 67 -7.77 9.10 18.86
C ALA A 67 -7.30 9.15 17.39
N GLY A 68 -6.79 8.04 16.85
CA GLY A 68 -6.60 7.93 15.39
C GLY A 68 -5.35 8.59 14.83
N GLU A 69 -4.17 8.43 15.44
CA GLU A 69 -2.90 8.61 14.73
C GLU A 69 -2.56 7.30 14.00
N THR A 70 -2.55 7.29 12.67
CA THR A 70 -2.30 6.08 11.85
C THR A 70 -1.63 6.48 10.53
N GLY A 71 -1.30 5.53 9.66
CA GLY A 71 -0.89 5.85 8.28
C GLY A 71 -1.94 6.68 7.50
N PHE A 72 -3.20 6.67 7.93
CA PHE A 72 -4.32 7.36 7.29
C PHE A 72 -4.81 8.59 8.04
N CYS A 73 -4.38 8.81 9.28
CA CYS A 73 -4.85 9.89 10.12
C CYS A 73 -3.70 10.52 10.92
N GLY A 74 -3.74 11.83 11.09
CA GLY A 74 -2.78 12.60 11.87
C GLY A 74 -1.47 12.87 11.16
N ALA A 75 -0.38 12.88 11.95
CA ALA A 75 0.92 13.37 11.50
C ALA A 75 1.51 12.49 10.38
N ALA A 76 1.35 11.17 10.47
CA ALA A 76 1.89 10.25 9.47
C ALA A 76 1.22 10.43 8.09
N ALA A 77 -0.09 10.61 8.09
CA ALA A 77 -0.87 10.88 6.88
C ALA A 77 -0.52 12.26 6.29
N LEU A 78 -0.40 13.30 7.13
CA LEU A 78 0.07 14.62 6.70
C LEU A 78 1.46 14.55 6.05
N ALA A 79 2.40 13.86 6.69
CA ALA A 79 3.75 13.70 6.17
C ALA A 79 3.73 13.00 4.80
N SER A 80 2.89 11.97 4.63
CA SER A 80 2.71 11.27 3.35
C SER A 80 2.15 12.21 2.26
N VAL A 81 1.12 12.99 2.56
CA VAL A 81 0.54 13.97 1.62
C VAL A 81 1.57 15.03 1.20
N LEU A 82 2.35 15.57 2.15
CA LEU A 82 3.39 16.56 1.87
C LEU A 82 4.53 15.99 1.01
N ARG A 83 4.87 14.70 1.17
CA ARG A 83 5.83 14.01 0.29
C ARG A 83 5.29 13.85 -1.12
N ILE A 84 4.06 13.36 -1.26
CA ILE A 84 3.40 13.21 -2.57
C ILE A 84 3.30 14.56 -3.27
N ALA A 85 2.94 15.62 -2.54
CA ALA A 85 2.96 16.99 -3.03
C ALA A 85 4.36 17.43 -3.49
N SER A 86 5.41 17.10 -2.74
CA SER A 86 6.80 17.42 -3.10
C SER A 86 7.28 16.65 -4.34
N ILE A 87 6.83 15.40 -4.54
CA ILE A 87 7.13 14.61 -5.74
C ILE A 87 6.44 15.20 -6.97
N ASN A 88 5.16 15.55 -6.83
CA ASN A 88 4.35 16.03 -7.95
C ASN A 88 4.52 17.54 -8.24
N ALA A 89 5.02 18.32 -7.28
CA ALA A 89 5.34 19.73 -7.41
C ALA A 89 6.67 20.08 -6.69
N PRO A 90 7.83 19.64 -7.23
CA PRO A 90 9.14 19.80 -6.55
C PRO A 90 9.52 21.24 -6.22
N HIS A 91 9.03 22.22 -6.98
CA HIS A 91 9.26 23.64 -6.73
C HIS A 91 8.64 24.14 -5.41
N LEU A 92 7.67 23.42 -4.84
CA LEU A 92 7.05 23.72 -3.55
C LEU A 92 7.74 23.02 -2.38
N ALA A 93 8.66 22.09 -2.62
CA ALA A 93 9.26 21.27 -1.56
C ALA A 93 9.93 22.11 -0.46
N GLU A 94 10.64 23.18 -0.84
CA GLU A 94 11.29 24.07 0.14
C GLU A 94 10.27 24.86 0.97
N ALA A 95 9.16 25.31 0.36
CA ALA A 95 8.13 26.08 1.04
C ALA A 95 7.44 25.28 2.16
N TYR A 96 7.28 23.96 1.96
CA TYR A 96 6.60 23.08 2.92
C TYR A 96 7.56 22.24 3.78
N ARG A 97 8.88 22.42 3.64
CA ARG A 97 9.91 21.63 4.34
C ARG A 97 9.75 21.63 5.86
N HIS A 98 9.46 22.80 6.45
CA HIS A 98 9.25 22.91 7.90
C HIS A 98 8.02 22.17 8.40
N ARG A 99 6.93 22.16 7.62
CA ARG A 99 5.70 21.44 7.97
C ARG A 99 5.89 19.93 7.87
N LEU A 100 6.61 19.48 6.84
CA LEU A 100 6.99 18.07 6.70
C LEU A 100 7.88 17.63 7.89
N ALA A 101 8.89 18.42 8.25
CA ALA A 101 9.76 18.12 9.38
C ALA A 101 9.00 18.03 10.72
N ALA A 102 8.01 18.90 10.95
CA ALA A 102 7.17 18.84 12.14
C ALA A 102 6.29 17.59 12.17
N ALA A 103 5.70 17.21 11.04
CA ALA A 103 4.92 15.98 10.91
C ALA A 103 5.80 14.73 11.12
N ASP A 104 7.03 14.75 10.62
CA ASP A 104 8.01 13.69 10.83
C ASP A 104 8.43 13.53 12.29
N ALA A 105 8.75 14.63 12.96
CA ALA A 105 9.11 14.60 14.38
C ALA A 105 7.96 14.02 15.23
N ARG A 106 6.70 14.31 14.88
CA ARG A 106 5.54 13.73 15.56
C ARG A 106 5.37 12.25 15.24
N LEU A 107 5.53 11.84 13.98
CA LEU A 107 5.54 10.43 13.58
C LEU A 107 6.58 9.64 14.36
N ASP A 108 7.79 10.19 14.53
CA ASP A 108 8.86 9.55 15.29
C ASP A 108 8.45 9.28 16.74
N GLY A 109 7.84 10.26 17.41
CA GLY A 109 7.33 10.11 18.77
C GLY A 109 6.23 9.05 18.91
N ILE A 110 5.32 8.98 17.93
CA ILE A 110 4.25 7.97 17.88
C ILE A 110 4.85 6.57 17.72
N VAL A 111 5.78 6.40 16.78
CA VAL A 111 6.44 5.12 16.50
C VAL A 111 7.22 4.66 17.73
N HIS A 112 7.98 5.54 18.37
CA HIS A 112 8.73 5.21 19.58
C HIS A 112 7.81 4.70 20.70
N THR A 113 6.73 5.43 20.99
CA THR A 113 5.77 5.07 22.03
C THR A 113 5.11 3.71 21.77
N ARG A 114 4.73 3.44 20.51
CA ARG A 114 4.09 2.18 20.12
C ARG A 114 5.04 1.00 20.10
N LEU A 115 6.28 1.19 19.64
CA LEU A 115 7.30 0.15 19.70
C LEU A 115 7.62 -0.24 21.14
N ASP A 116 7.75 0.74 22.02
CA ASP A 116 7.99 0.49 23.44
C ASP A 116 6.85 -0.31 24.08
N ALA A 117 5.60 0.01 23.74
CA ALA A 117 4.44 -0.75 24.21
C ALA A 117 4.43 -2.18 23.65
N ALA A 118 4.65 -2.34 22.34
CA ALA A 118 4.65 -3.63 21.66
C ALA A 118 5.78 -4.56 22.15
N ARG A 119 6.98 -4.00 22.40
CA ARG A 119 8.12 -4.74 22.95
C ARG A 119 7.89 -5.19 24.39
N ARG A 120 7.28 -4.34 25.23
CA ARG A 120 6.85 -4.75 26.58
C ARG A 120 5.85 -5.90 26.52
N ARG A 121 4.84 -5.81 25.64
CA ARG A 121 3.89 -6.90 25.44
C ARG A 121 4.56 -8.19 24.99
N LEU A 122 5.48 -8.14 24.02
CA LEU A 122 6.25 -9.32 23.58
C LEU A 122 7.00 -9.97 24.76
N HIS A 123 7.67 -9.15 25.57
CA HIS A 123 8.36 -9.62 26.77
C HIS A 123 7.41 -10.29 27.78
N ASP A 124 6.20 -9.76 27.93
CA ASP A 124 5.20 -10.30 28.85
C ASP A 124 4.46 -11.54 28.31
N GLY A 125 4.74 -11.95 27.07
CA GLY A 125 4.18 -13.16 26.47
C GLY A 125 2.70 -13.04 26.08
N ALA A 126 2.14 -11.82 26.03
CA ALA A 126 0.73 -11.60 25.73
C ALA A 126 0.46 -11.50 24.22
N ARG A 127 -0.72 -11.97 23.77
CA ARG A 127 -1.15 -11.85 22.37
C ARG A 127 -1.33 -10.37 21.96
N PRO A 128 -0.99 -9.99 20.72
CA PRO A 128 -1.21 -8.64 20.24
C PRO A 128 -2.70 -8.38 19.98
N ALA A 129 -3.06 -7.09 19.91
CA ALA A 129 -4.26 -6.65 19.22
C ALA A 129 -3.91 -6.27 17.77
N ARG A 130 -4.84 -6.41 16.81
CA ARG A 130 -4.59 -6.01 15.40
C ARG A 130 -4.07 -4.58 15.28
N ALA A 131 -4.63 -3.66 16.07
CA ALA A 131 -4.24 -2.24 16.07
C ALA A 131 -2.75 -2.00 16.42
N GLU A 132 -2.05 -2.99 16.98
CA GLU A 132 -0.62 -2.89 17.28
C GLU A 132 0.23 -3.02 16.01
N PHE A 133 -0.08 -3.99 15.14
CA PHE A 133 0.77 -4.34 13.99
C PHE A 133 0.16 -4.01 12.63
N SER A 134 -1.16 -3.86 12.51
CA SER A 134 -1.85 -3.77 11.22
C SER A 134 -1.42 -2.58 10.36
N LEU A 135 -1.73 -2.63 9.06
CA LEU A 135 -1.44 -1.52 8.16
C LEU A 135 -2.38 -0.33 8.42
N ARG A 136 -3.67 -0.59 8.66
CA ARG A 136 -4.67 0.47 8.83
C ARG A 136 -4.43 1.27 10.10
N GLN A 137 -4.04 0.63 11.19
CA GLN A 137 -3.98 1.26 12.51
C GLN A 137 -2.61 1.18 13.17
N GLY A 138 -1.83 0.15 12.89
CA GLY A 138 -0.64 -0.22 13.65
C GLY A 138 0.69 0.15 13.00
N LEU A 139 1.73 -0.54 13.52
CA LEU A 139 3.12 -0.30 13.18
C LEU A 139 3.46 -0.60 11.72
N SER A 140 2.73 -1.49 11.03
CA SER A 140 2.95 -1.68 9.58
C SER A 140 2.59 -0.43 8.78
N GLY A 141 1.49 0.25 9.11
CA GLY A 141 1.08 1.49 8.43
C GLY A 141 2.05 2.64 8.69
N LEU A 142 2.48 2.79 9.93
CA LEU A 142 3.50 3.78 10.29
C LEU A 142 4.85 3.46 9.64
N GLY A 143 5.22 2.18 9.55
CA GLY A 143 6.39 1.70 8.83
C GLY A 143 6.35 2.02 7.34
N MET A 144 5.17 1.95 6.70
CA MET A 144 5.00 2.42 5.32
C MET A 144 5.28 3.92 5.20
N CYS A 145 4.85 4.74 6.17
CA CYS A 145 5.17 6.18 6.19
C CYS A 145 6.66 6.45 6.39
N LEU A 146 7.35 5.66 7.21
CA LEU A 146 8.81 5.75 7.37
C LEU A 146 9.55 5.35 6.09
N LEU A 147 9.09 4.30 5.40
CA LEU A 147 9.67 3.82 4.14
C LEU A 147 9.57 4.85 3.00
N GLN A 148 8.67 5.83 3.11
CA GLN A 148 8.57 6.95 2.16
C GLN A 148 9.68 8.00 2.33
N ARG A 149 10.41 8.00 3.44
CA ARG A 149 11.45 8.99 3.71
C ARG A 149 12.64 8.83 2.75
N PRO A 150 13.23 9.95 2.29
CA PRO A 150 14.42 9.87 1.46
C PRO A 150 15.63 9.42 2.29
N GLY A 151 16.34 8.39 1.82
CA GLY A 151 17.55 7.88 2.46
C GLY A 151 17.29 6.96 3.65
N PRO A 152 18.35 6.60 4.41
CA PRO A 152 18.22 5.72 5.56
C PRO A 152 17.38 6.37 6.68
N ASP A 153 16.33 5.68 7.11
CA ASP A 153 15.52 6.08 8.25
C ASP A 153 15.97 5.32 9.52
N PRO A 154 16.20 6.00 10.65
CA PRO A 154 16.70 5.36 11.87
C PRO A 154 15.64 4.55 12.63
N LEU A 155 14.34 4.78 12.42
CA LEU A 155 13.26 4.09 13.13
C LEU A 155 12.67 2.93 12.33
N LEU A 156 12.73 2.98 10.99
CA LEU A 156 12.23 1.91 10.14
C LEU A 156 12.85 0.55 10.51
N PRO A 157 14.18 0.39 10.69
CA PRO A 157 14.76 -0.87 11.15
C PRO A 157 14.14 -1.38 12.45
N ALA A 158 13.90 -0.51 13.44
CA ALA A 158 13.30 -0.90 14.71
C ALA A 158 11.85 -1.40 14.56
N VAL A 159 11.07 -0.83 13.63
CA VAL A 159 9.74 -1.33 13.26
C VAL A 159 9.82 -2.69 12.58
N LEU A 160 10.75 -2.84 11.62
CA LEU A 160 10.93 -4.10 10.90
C LEU A 160 11.40 -5.22 11.84
N GLU A 161 12.33 -4.93 12.77
CA GLU A 161 12.80 -5.86 13.80
C GLU A 161 11.64 -6.34 14.68
N TYR A 162 10.80 -5.42 15.17
CA TYR A 162 9.60 -5.79 15.94
C TYR A 162 8.68 -6.73 15.15
N LEU A 163 8.41 -6.43 13.87
CA LEU A 163 7.56 -7.28 13.04
C LEU A 163 8.20 -8.63 12.73
N VAL A 164 9.53 -8.69 12.59
CA VAL A 164 10.27 -9.94 12.46
C VAL A 164 10.17 -10.77 13.73
N ASP A 165 10.36 -10.17 14.90
CA ASP A 165 10.21 -10.86 16.19
C ASP A 165 8.79 -11.38 16.38
N LEU A 166 7.78 -10.59 16.02
CA LEU A 166 6.39 -11.02 16.04
C LEU A 166 6.14 -12.26 15.17
N VAL A 167 6.79 -12.35 14.01
CA VAL A 167 6.57 -13.42 13.03
C VAL A 167 7.37 -14.67 13.34
N VAL A 168 8.62 -14.52 13.78
CA VAL A 168 9.58 -15.63 13.90
C VAL A 168 9.70 -16.15 15.32
N ASN A 169 9.58 -15.27 16.31
CA ASN A 169 9.93 -15.56 17.71
C ASN A 169 8.71 -15.60 18.64
N PHE A 170 7.51 -15.29 18.15
CA PHE A 170 6.27 -15.28 18.94
C PHE A 170 5.20 -16.17 18.31
N GLY A 171 4.42 -16.85 19.16
CA GLY A 171 3.42 -17.84 18.74
C GLY A 171 4.02 -19.20 18.38
N ASP A 172 3.18 -20.08 17.82
CA ASP A 172 3.55 -21.40 17.32
C ASP A 172 3.05 -21.61 15.88
N THR A 173 3.22 -22.81 15.34
CA THR A 173 2.87 -23.12 13.94
C THR A 173 1.37 -23.09 13.64
N GLU A 174 0.52 -23.29 14.64
CA GLU A 174 -0.94 -23.28 14.49
C GLU A 174 -1.52 -21.92 14.85
N ARG A 175 -0.93 -21.25 15.84
CA ARG A 175 -1.31 -19.91 16.31
C ARG A 175 -0.09 -19.00 16.22
N PRO A 176 0.18 -18.44 15.02
CA PRO A 176 1.35 -17.61 14.78
C PRO A 176 1.33 -16.34 15.63
N GLY A 177 2.44 -15.62 15.70
CA GLY A 177 2.54 -14.48 16.61
C GLY A 177 1.62 -13.30 16.30
N TRP A 178 1.01 -13.25 15.10
CA TRP A 178 -0.05 -12.31 14.72
C TRP A 178 -1.47 -12.86 14.96
N TRP A 179 -1.62 -13.95 15.71
CA TRP A 179 -2.91 -14.46 16.17
C TRP A 179 -3.49 -13.52 17.24
N VAL A 180 -4.74 -13.13 17.06
CA VAL A 180 -5.39 -12.11 17.88
C VAL A 180 -6.69 -12.62 18.51
N ASP A 181 -7.06 -12.03 19.64
CA ASP A 181 -8.30 -12.34 20.36
C ASP A 181 -9.40 -11.30 20.13
N ASP A 182 -9.08 -10.14 19.51
CA ASP A 182 -10.14 -9.21 19.10
C ASP A 182 -10.99 -9.84 18.00
N SER A 183 -12.21 -9.35 17.81
CA SER A 183 -13.06 -9.86 16.74
C SER A 183 -12.63 -9.23 15.41
N PRO A 184 -12.66 -9.99 14.29
CA PRO A 184 -12.40 -9.43 12.98
C PRO A 184 -13.41 -8.32 12.65
N HIS A 185 -14.62 -8.40 13.22
CA HIS A 185 -15.68 -7.40 13.08
C HIS A 185 -16.13 -6.84 14.44
N PRO A 186 -16.06 -5.53 14.69
CA PRO A 186 -16.47 -4.91 15.95
C PRO A 186 -17.88 -5.28 16.41
N ASP A 187 -18.83 -5.37 15.47
CA ASP A 187 -20.23 -5.76 15.78
C ASP A 187 -20.43 -7.27 16.01
N LEU A 188 -19.39 -8.09 15.79
CA LEU A 188 -19.45 -9.56 15.91
C LEU A 188 -18.57 -10.08 17.07
N ARG A 189 -18.19 -9.20 18.00
CA ARG A 189 -17.34 -9.51 19.17
C ARG A 189 -17.81 -10.71 20.00
N GLU A 190 -19.10 -11.00 20.00
CA GLU A 190 -19.71 -12.06 20.80
C GLU A 190 -19.92 -13.38 20.03
N ARG A 191 -19.51 -13.47 18.76
CA ARG A 191 -19.70 -14.70 17.98
C ARG A 191 -18.79 -15.82 18.50
N GLU A 192 -19.40 -16.97 18.72
CA GLU A 192 -18.72 -18.18 19.21
C GLU A 192 -17.62 -18.66 18.27
N GLU A 193 -17.74 -18.36 16.97
CA GLU A 193 -16.77 -18.70 15.92
C GLU A 193 -15.37 -18.09 16.13
N TRP A 194 -15.25 -17.01 16.92
CA TRP A 194 -13.96 -16.34 17.19
C TRP A 194 -13.47 -16.53 18.64
N ARG A 195 -14.10 -17.42 19.40
CA ARG A 195 -13.79 -17.66 20.83
C ARG A 195 -12.31 -18.00 21.08
N HIS A 196 -11.64 -18.61 20.10
CA HIS A 196 -10.24 -19.04 20.22
C HIS A 196 -9.24 -18.08 19.54
N GLY A 197 -9.74 -16.95 19.03
CA GLY A 197 -8.98 -15.98 18.26
C GLY A 197 -8.88 -16.36 16.79
N HIS A 198 -8.10 -15.58 16.05
CA HIS A 198 -7.92 -15.76 14.61
C HIS A 198 -6.62 -15.13 14.09
N ALA A 199 -6.22 -15.51 12.88
CA ALA A 199 -5.23 -14.81 12.07
C ALA A 199 -5.92 -14.18 10.86
N ASP A 200 -5.88 -12.86 10.79
CA ASP A 200 -6.36 -12.08 9.65
C ASP A 200 -5.27 -12.08 8.55
N LEU A 201 -5.64 -12.47 7.33
CA LEU A 201 -4.74 -12.53 6.16
C LEU A 201 -4.76 -11.24 5.37
N THR A 202 -5.73 -10.35 5.61
CA THR A 202 -5.98 -9.17 4.79
C THR A 202 -4.84 -8.16 4.90
N LEU A 203 -4.69 -7.35 3.86
CA LEU A 203 -3.71 -6.27 3.80
C LEU A 203 -3.91 -5.18 4.88
N PRO A 204 -5.11 -4.61 5.09
CA PRO A 204 -5.27 -3.52 6.05
C PRO A 204 -5.14 -3.96 7.50
N ASP A 205 -5.66 -5.14 7.86
CA ASP A 205 -5.87 -5.50 9.27
C ASP A 205 -4.99 -6.64 9.77
N GLY A 206 -4.47 -7.45 8.85
CA GLY A 206 -3.82 -8.71 9.17
C GLY A 206 -2.35 -8.81 8.77
N SER A 207 -1.92 -10.05 8.58
CA SER A 207 -0.56 -10.42 8.19
C SER A 207 -0.19 -9.92 6.79
N GLY A 208 -1.17 -9.54 5.96
CA GLY A 208 -0.92 -9.00 4.62
C GLY A 208 -0.18 -7.66 4.70
N GLY A 209 -0.53 -6.82 5.68
CA GLY A 209 0.16 -5.55 5.97
C GLY A 209 1.61 -5.76 6.39
N ILE A 210 1.86 -6.75 7.25
CA ILE A 210 3.21 -7.13 7.68
C ILE A 210 4.02 -7.62 6.48
N LEU A 211 3.46 -8.56 5.72
CA LEU A 211 4.10 -9.16 4.55
C LEU A 211 4.45 -8.11 3.49
N ALA A 212 3.52 -7.18 3.21
CA ALA A 212 3.73 -6.09 2.28
C ALA A 212 4.86 -5.16 2.75
N LEU A 213 4.88 -4.73 4.02
CA LEU A 213 5.92 -3.84 4.53
C LEU A 213 7.30 -4.50 4.47
N LEU A 214 7.42 -5.73 4.99
CA LEU A 214 8.69 -6.45 4.98
C LEU A 214 9.20 -6.65 3.54
N SER A 215 8.31 -7.05 2.62
CA SER A 215 8.67 -7.27 1.23
C SER A 215 9.05 -5.97 0.49
N LEU A 216 8.37 -4.86 0.78
CA LEU A 216 8.70 -3.55 0.18
C LEU A 216 10.01 -3.00 0.72
N ALA A 217 10.24 -3.06 2.04
CA ALA A 217 11.53 -2.72 2.64
C ALA A 217 12.65 -3.62 2.08
N TRP A 218 12.37 -4.91 1.89
CA TRP A 218 13.27 -5.83 1.21
C TRP A 218 13.61 -5.33 -0.21
N ARG A 219 12.62 -5.02 -1.03
CA ARG A 219 12.86 -4.48 -2.38
C ARG A 219 13.59 -3.12 -2.36
N ALA A 220 13.38 -2.30 -1.33
CA ALA A 220 14.05 -1.03 -1.10
C ALA A 220 15.47 -1.16 -0.52
N ARG A 221 16.00 -2.39 -0.39
CA ARG A 221 17.34 -2.67 0.18
C ARG A 221 17.51 -2.29 1.65
N VAL A 222 16.41 -2.10 2.38
CA VAL A 222 16.42 -2.01 3.84
C VAL A 222 16.36 -3.44 4.38
N ARG A 223 17.29 -3.81 5.26
CA ARG A 223 17.41 -5.16 5.83
C ARG A 223 17.57 -5.09 7.34
N VAL A 224 16.98 -6.05 8.02
CA VAL A 224 17.19 -6.35 9.44
C VAL A 224 17.46 -7.84 9.59
N PRO A 225 18.07 -8.30 10.70
CA PRO A 225 18.29 -9.73 10.94
C PRO A 225 17.00 -10.54 10.82
N ALA A 226 17.10 -11.78 10.29
CA ALA A 226 15.99 -12.72 10.10
C ALA A 226 14.79 -12.24 9.27
N MET A 227 14.89 -11.10 8.58
CA MET A 227 13.82 -10.55 7.75
C MET A 227 13.39 -11.48 6.61
N ASP A 228 14.34 -12.16 5.97
CA ASP A 228 14.07 -13.17 4.95
C ASP A 228 13.29 -14.36 5.52
N THR A 229 13.67 -14.78 6.73
CA THR A 229 13.02 -15.87 7.47
C THR A 229 11.58 -15.47 7.78
N ALA A 230 11.34 -14.26 8.28
CA ALA A 230 10.00 -13.74 8.52
C ALA A 230 9.13 -13.72 7.25
N ILE A 231 9.68 -13.23 6.12
CA ILE A 231 8.94 -13.22 4.83
C ILE A 231 8.62 -14.66 4.39
N ARG A 232 9.54 -15.61 4.57
CA ARG A 232 9.30 -17.03 4.25
C ARG A 232 8.26 -17.67 5.16
N THR A 233 8.28 -17.40 6.46
CA THR A 233 7.29 -17.88 7.43
C THR A 233 5.89 -17.41 7.06
N LEU A 234 5.75 -16.10 6.77
CA LEU A 234 4.49 -15.55 6.29
C LEU A 234 4.07 -16.19 4.96
N ALA A 235 4.97 -16.28 3.97
CA ALA A 235 4.67 -16.90 2.69
C ALA A 235 4.18 -18.35 2.84
N GLU A 236 4.77 -19.12 3.75
CA GLU A 236 4.35 -20.49 4.03
C GLU A 236 2.97 -20.55 4.71
N TRP A 237 2.67 -19.61 5.59
CA TRP A 237 1.31 -19.43 6.12
C TRP A 237 0.29 -19.22 5.00
N TYR A 238 0.58 -18.32 4.05
CA TYR A 238 -0.29 -18.12 2.89
C TYR A 238 -0.39 -19.40 2.04
N ARG A 239 0.69 -20.15 1.79
CA ARG A 239 0.60 -21.44 1.05
C ARG A 239 -0.29 -22.45 1.75
N ARG A 240 -0.14 -22.61 3.07
CA ARG A 240 -0.96 -23.51 3.89
C ARG A 240 -2.44 -23.17 3.82
N HIS A 241 -2.76 -21.88 3.71
CA HIS A 241 -4.13 -21.37 3.65
C HIS A 241 -4.65 -21.07 2.25
N LEU A 242 -3.90 -21.43 1.20
CA LEU A 242 -4.39 -21.35 -0.17
C LEU A 242 -5.55 -22.35 -0.36
N ARG A 243 -6.60 -21.89 -1.05
CA ARG A 243 -7.79 -22.68 -1.38
C ARG A 243 -8.05 -22.63 -2.88
N ALA A 244 -8.90 -23.53 -3.35
CA ALA A 244 -9.44 -23.52 -4.71
C ALA A 244 -10.96 -23.42 -4.66
N ASP A 245 -11.56 -22.66 -5.56
CA ASP A 245 -13.01 -22.68 -5.75
C ASP A 245 -13.47 -23.88 -6.58
N GLU A 246 -14.78 -23.99 -6.82
CA GLU A 246 -15.39 -25.14 -7.53
C GLU A 246 -14.85 -25.37 -8.94
N ILE A 247 -14.31 -24.32 -9.60
CA ILE A 247 -13.73 -24.40 -10.94
C ILE A 247 -12.19 -24.38 -10.91
N GLY A 248 -11.60 -24.46 -9.72
CA GLY A 248 -10.15 -24.58 -9.52
C GLY A 248 -9.40 -23.26 -9.41
N ASN A 249 -10.08 -22.12 -9.28
CA ASN A 249 -9.37 -20.85 -9.13
C ASN A 249 -8.78 -20.71 -7.72
N PRO A 250 -7.51 -20.26 -7.61
CA PRO A 250 -6.89 -20.02 -6.32
C PRO A 250 -7.50 -18.81 -5.61
N TRP A 251 -7.68 -18.92 -4.29
CA TRP A 251 -8.08 -17.82 -3.42
C TRP A 251 -7.61 -18.04 -1.98
N TRP A 252 -7.60 -16.98 -1.18
CA TRP A 252 -7.31 -17.03 0.26
C TRP A 252 -8.52 -16.57 1.07
N PRO A 253 -8.82 -17.20 2.22
CA PRO A 253 -9.77 -16.64 3.16
C PRO A 253 -9.22 -15.35 3.77
N ASP A 254 -10.11 -14.41 4.08
CA ASP A 254 -9.73 -13.18 4.79
C ASP A 254 -9.20 -13.48 6.19
N VAL A 255 -9.73 -14.51 6.85
CA VAL A 255 -9.44 -14.87 8.24
C VAL A 255 -9.35 -16.39 8.39
N VAL A 256 -8.40 -16.84 9.21
CA VAL A 256 -8.23 -18.22 9.65
C VAL A 256 -8.50 -18.30 11.16
N GLY A 257 -9.47 -19.12 11.57
CA GLY A 257 -9.84 -19.35 12.97
C GLY A 257 -9.38 -20.71 13.51
N ASP A 258 -9.70 -21.01 14.76
CA ASP A 258 -9.44 -22.32 15.41
C ASP A 258 -10.72 -22.82 16.13
N PRO A 259 -11.38 -23.89 15.66
CA PRO A 259 -11.08 -24.62 14.43
C PRO A 259 -11.26 -23.74 13.19
N ASP A 260 -10.54 -24.05 12.09
CA ASP A 260 -10.65 -23.28 10.84
C ASP A 260 -12.09 -23.37 10.30
N PRO A 261 -12.89 -22.28 10.34
CA PRO A 261 -14.28 -22.31 9.88
C PRO A 261 -14.36 -22.58 8.37
N ALA A 262 -13.28 -22.31 7.64
CA ALA A 262 -13.15 -22.56 6.21
C ALA A 262 -12.69 -24.00 5.89
N ALA A 263 -12.47 -24.86 6.88
CA ALA A 263 -12.20 -26.29 6.69
C ALA A 263 -13.47 -27.16 6.71
N GLU A 264 -14.65 -26.58 6.96
CA GLU A 264 -15.93 -27.27 6.87
C GLU A 264 -16.22 -27.75 5.43
N PRO A 265 -16.87 -28.91 5.21
CA PRO A 265 -17.08 -29.49 3.87
C PRO A 265 -17.81 -28.56 2.88
N ASP A 266 -18.68 -27.68 3.38
CA ASP A 266 -19.42 -26.68 2.58
C ASP A 266 -18.64 -25.37 2.35
N ALA A 267 -17.41 -25.24 2.87
CA ALA A 267 -16.58 -24.05 2.73
C ALA A 267 -15.84 -23.96 1.38
N GLY A 268 -15.89 -25.01 0.55
CA GLY A 268 -15.44 -24.97 -0.85
C GLY A 268 -16.31 -24.08 -1.75
N VAL A 269 -17.51 -23.70 -1.27
CA VAL A 269 -18.39 -22.76 -1.96
C VAL A 269 -17.90 -21.34 -1.69
N ARG A 270 -17.29 -20.72 -2.70
CA ARG A 270 -16.83 -19.32 -2.71
C ARG A 270 -18.02 -18.40 -2.41
N ARG A 271 -18.15 -17.87 -1.18
CA ARG A 271 -19.31 -17.03 -0.81
C ARG A 271 -19.15 -15.62 -1.40
N PRO A 272 -20.22 -14.97 -1.91
CA PRO A 272 -20.18 -13.58 -2.42
C PRO A 272 -19.58 -12.55 -1.46
N SER A 273 -19.68 -12.82 -0.16
CA SER A 273 -19.15 -11.99 0.92
C SER A 273 -17.62 -12.08 1.05
N GLN A 274 -16.99 -13.16 0.55
CA GLN A 274 -15.54 -13.41 0.51
C GLN A 274 -14.92 -12.95 -0.83
N LEU A 275 -15.74 -12.39 -1.71
CA LEU A 275 -15.43 -12.20 -3.12
C LEU A 275 -15.21 -10.74 -3.51
N VAL A 276 -15.32 -9.78 -2.59
CA VAL A 276 -15.20 -8.37 -2.98
C VAL A 276 -13.76 -8.11 -3.45
N PRO A 277 -13.53 -7.86 -4.75
CA PRO A 277 -12.19 -7.60 -5.25
C PRO A 277 -11.82 -6.19 -4.78
N GLY A 278 -10.99 -6.10 -3.75
CA GLY A 278 -10.69 -4.83 -3.11
C GLY A 278 -9.37 -4.87 -2.37
N TRP A 279 -8.87 -3.69 -2.06
CA TRP A 279 -7.70 -3.48 -1.22
C TRP A 279 -7.82 -4.14 0.16
N CYS A 280 -9.02 -4.14 0.75
CA CYS A 280 -9.25 -4.77 2.04
C CYS A 280 -9.52 -6.29 1.98
N GLY A 281 -9.68 -6.86 0.80
CA GLY A 281 -10.01 -8.28 0.60
C GLY A 281 -8.98 -8.98 -0.31
N GLY A 282 -9.49 -9.89 -1.16
CA GLY A 282 -8.67 -10.80 -1.99
C GLY A 282 -7.51 -10.12 -2.73
N LEU A 283 -7.75 -9.02 -3.45
CA LEU A 283 -6.67 -8.35 -4.21
C LEU A 283 -5.57 -7.76 -3.32
N GLY A 284 -5.91 -7.30 -2.11
CA GLY A 284 -4.92 -6.87 -1.13
C GLY A 284 -4.04 -8.03 -0.65
N ILE A 285 -4.65 -9.20 -0.44
CA ILE A 285 -3.94 -10.44 -0.11
C ILE A 285 -3.01 -10.82 -1.27
N ASP A 286 -3.56 -10.90 -2.49
CA ASP A 286 -2.82 -11.26 -3.70
C ASP A 286 -1.61 -10.35 -3.90
N ARG A 287 -1.77 -9.03 -3.74
CA ARG A 287 -0.65 -8.09 -3.84
C ARG A 287 0.40 -8.34 -2.76
N SER A 288 -0.01 -8.63 -1.53
CA SER A 288 0.93 -8.91 -0.43
C SER A 288 1.78 -10.15 -0.72
N VAL A 289 1.14 -11.21 -1.25
CA VAL A 289 1.81 -12.46 -1.64
C VAL A 289 2.71 -12.25 -2.87
N GLN A 290 2.27 -11.48 -3.86
CA GLN A 290 3.09 -11.12 -5.02
C GLN A 290 4.36 -10.35 -4.60
N LEU A 291 4.22 -9.39 -3.67
CA LEU A 291 5.34 -8.64 -3.11
C LEU A 291 6.36 -9.57 -2.44
N ALA A 292 5.89 -10.57 -1.68
CA ALA A 292 6.74 -11.58 -1.07
C ALA A 292 7.48 -12.44 -2.10
N GLY A 293 6.77 -12.88 -3.16
CA GLY A 293 7.35 -13.63 -4.27
C GLY A 293 8.48 -12.84 -4.94
N MET A 294 8.26 -11.54 -5.20
CA MET A 294 9.30 -10.66 -5.74
C MET A 294 10.47 -10.44 -4.78
N ALA A 295 10.22 -10.30 -3.48
CA ALA A 295 11.28 -10.11 -2.49
C ALA A 295 12.17 -11.36 -2.36
N LEU A 296 11.57 -12.54 -2.33
CA LEU A 296 12.27 -13.82 -2.17
C LEU A 296 12.83 -14.39 -3.48
N GLY A 297 12.44 -13.85 -4.63
CA GLY A 297 12.72 -14.47 -5.94
C GLY A 297 11.95 -15.78 -6.16
N ASP A 298 10.79 -15.90 -5.54
CA ASP A 298 9.94 -17.09 -5.57
C ASP A 298 8.87 -16.96 -6.67
N ALA A 299 9.15 -17.56 -7.83
CA ALA A 299 8.27 -17.50 -9.00
C ALA A 299 6.91 -18.16 -8.75
N GLY A 300 6.87 -19.31 -8.07
CA GLY A 300 5.63 -20.04 -7.81
C GLY A 300 4.67 -19.25 -6.92
N LEU A 301 5.19 -18.58 -5.89
CA LEU A 301 4.40 -17.71 -5.02
C LEU A 301 3.83 -16.52 -5.80
N ARG A 302 4.66 -15.90 -6.66
CA ARG A 302 4.26 -14.79 -7.51
C ARG A 302 3.20 -15.20 -8.54
N GLU A 303 3.37 -16.33 -9.21
CA GLU A 303 2.41 -16.87 -10.19
C GLU A 303 1.06 -17.19 -9.55
N THR A 304 1.07 -17.78 -8.35
CA THR A 304 -0.16 -18.08 -7.60
C THR A 304 -0.92 -16.81 -7.23
N ALA A 305 -0.21 -15.77 -6.76
CA ALA A 305 -0.81 -14.47 -6.48
C ALA A 305 -1.42 -13.80 -7.72
N VAL A 306 -0.73 -13.87 -8.87
CA VAL A 306 -1.25 -13.34 -10.14
C VAL A 306 -2.48 -14.12 -10.61
N ALA A 307 -2.48 -15.45 -10.48
CA ALA A 307 -3.62 -16.28 -10.83
C ALA A 307 -4.84 -15.98 -9.93
N ALA A 308 -4.62 -15.83 -8.63
CA ALA A 308 -5.67 -15.49 -7.67
C ALA A 308 -6.25 -14.10 -7.96
N ALA A 309 -5.40 -13.10 -8.24
CA ALA A 309 -5.85 -11.78 -8.66
C ALA A 309 -6.66 -11.83 -9.96
N GLY A 310 -6.17 -12.59 -10.95
CA GLY A 310 -6.90 -12.82 -12.20
C GLY A 310 -8.30 -13.37 -11.95
N ALA A 311 -8.43 -14.39 -11.09
CA ALA A 311 -9.71 -14.99 -10.74
C ALA A 311 -10.60 -14.07 -9.87
N ALA A 312 -10.03 -13.21 -9.03
CA ALA A 312 -10.76 -12.23 -8.25
C ALA A 312 -11.37 -11.13 -9.13
N LEU A 313 -10.72 -10.79 -10.25
CA LEU A 313 -11.20 -9.77 -11.19
C LEU A 313 -12.34 -10.26 -12.11
N HIS A 314 -12.56 -11.57 -12.23
CA HIS A 314 -13.65 -12.19 -13.01
C HIS A 314 -14.94 -12.35 -12.18
N TRP A 315 -15.40 -11.26 -11.58
CA TRP A 315 -16.54 -11.22 -10.65
C TRP A 315 -17.81 -10.62 -11.28
N ASP A 316 -18.98 -10.93 -10.72
CA ASP A 316 -20.27 -10.39 -11.16
C ASP A 316 -20.41 -8.89 -10.84
N ALA A 317 -20.38 -8.08 -11.90
CA ALA A 317 -20.50 -6.63 -11.85
C ALA A 317 -21.65 -6.09 -10.97
N ASP A 318 -22.76 -6.83 -10.84
CA ASP A 318 -23.95 -6.38 -10.11
C ASP A 318 -23.75 -6.28 -8.59
N GLU A 319 -22.71 -6.92 -8.06
CA GLU A 319 -22.38 -6.97 -6.64
C GLU A 319 -21.40 -5.88 -6.20
N ILE A 320 -20.74 -5.17 -7.13
CA ILE A 320 -19.93 -3.96 -6.80
C ILE A 320 -20.76 -2.70 -7.01
N ARG A 321 -21.60 -2.39 -6.02
CA ARG A 321 -22.54 -1.24 -6.09
C ARG A 321 -21.98 0.06 -5.51
N GLN A 322 -20.82 0.03 -4.84
CA GLN A 322 -20.22 1.21 -4.20
C GLN A 322 -18.84 1.49 -4.79
N GLY A 323 -18.62 2.75 -5.19
CA GLY A 323 -17.31 3.22 -5.63
C GLY A 323 -16.36 3.37 -4.44
N GLY A 324 -15.05 3.30 -4.69
CA GLY A 324 -14.02 3.46 -3.67
C GLY A 324 -12.75 2.65 -3.96
N LEU A 325 -11.72 2.89 -3.17
CA LEU A 325 -10.44 2.18 -3.21
C LEU A 325 -10.41 0.95 -2.30
N CYS A 326 -11.16 0.96 -1.19
CA CYS A 326 -11.09 -0.09 -0.18
C CYS A 326 -11.69 -1.41 -0.68
N HIS A 327 -12.95 -1.36 -1.10
CA HIS A 327 -13.75 -2.51 -1.55
C HIS A 327 -14.54 -2.18 -2.83
N GLY A 328 -14.18 -1.05 -3.46
CA GLY A 328 -14.77 -0.59 -4.70
C GLY A 328 -13.95 -1.01 -5.91
N PRO A 329 -14.54 -0.90 -7.10
CA PRO A 329 -13.94 -1.40 -8.32
C PRO A 329 -12.78 -0.52 -8.81
N GLN A 330 -12.69 0.73 -8.33
CA GLN A 330 -11.53 1.59 -8.58
C GLN A 330 -10.28 1.06 -7.86
N GLY A 331 -10.45 0.59 -6.62
CA GLY A 331 -9.40 -0.13 -5.90
C GLY A 331 -8.96 -1.37 -6.67
N ALA A 332 -9.91 -2.21 -7.10
CA ALA A 332 -9.64 -3.41 -7.87
C ALA A 332 -8.85 -3.13 -9.15
N GLN A 333 -9.32 -2.15 -9.94
CA GLN A 333 -8.65 -1.72 -11.15
C GLN A 333 -7.22 -1.24 -10.85
N TRP A 334 -7.03 -0.42 -9.82
CA TRP A 334 -5.74 0.14 -9.48
C TRP A 334 -4.74 -0.94 -9.02
N LEU A 335 -5.19 -1.87 -8.18
CA LEU A 335 -4.42 -3.03 -7.76
C LEU A 335 -4.01 -3.90 -8.95
N ALA A 336 -4.93 -4.22 -9.86
CA ALA A 336 -4.63 -4.99 -11.06
C ALA A 336 -3.55 -4.31 -11.92
N LEU A 337 -3.65 -3.00 -12.14
CA LEU A 337 -2.65 -2.22 -12.86
C LEU A 337 -1.30 -2.20 -12.14
N ARG A 338 -1.31 -2.08 -10.80
CA ARG A 338 -0.08 -2.08 -10.00
C ARG A 338 0.60 -3.44 -9.98
N MET A 339 -0.16 -4.53 -9.89
CA MET A 339 0.35 -5.88 -10.04
C MET A 339 0.93 -6.08 -11.43
N ALA A 340 0.20 -5.69 -12.49
CA ALA A 340 0.65 -5.78 -13.88
C ALA A 340 1.96 -5.02 -14.15
N ALA A 341 2.16 -3.87 -13.51
CA ALA A 341 3.37 -3.06 -13.67
C ALA A 341 4.65 -3.72 -13.12
N ASP A 342 4.51 -4.75 -12.28
CA ASP A 342 5.61 -5.56 -11.74
C ASP A 342 5.68 -6.96 -12.42
N GLU A 343 4.85 -7.24 -13.43
CA GLU A 343 4.79 -8.53 -14.13
C GLU A 343 5.38 -8.51 -15.55
N SER A 344 5.74 -9.70 -16.07
CA SER A 344 6.14 -9.90 -17.47
C SER A 344 4.93 -10.01 -18.40
N ASP A 345 5.18 -9.85 -19.70
CA ASP A 345 4.19 -9.50 -20.73
C ASP A 345 2.84 -10.22 -20.66
N ASP A 346 2.79 -11.56 -20.58
CA ASP A 346 1.51 -12.29 -20.59
C ASP A 346 0.67 -12.05 -19.33
N ALA A 347 1.27 -12.23 -18.14
CA ALA A 347 0.61 -11.97 -16.86
C ALA A 347 0.18 -10.51 -16.74
N ALA A 348 1.06 -9.59 -17.17
CA ALA A 348 0.78 -8.18 -17.19
C ALA A 348 -0.35 -7.82 -18.16
N CYS A 349 -0.43 -8.48 -19.33
CA CYS A 349 -1.48 -8.30 -20.33
C CYS A 349 -2.84 -8.76 -19.80
N SER A 350 -2.90 -9.93 -19.16
CA SER A 350 -4.12 -10.46 -18.54
C SER A 350 -4.67 -9.53 -17.46
N LEU A 351 -3.82 -9.08 -16.54
CA LEU A 351 -4.22 -8.15 -15.48
C LEU A 351 -4.65 -6.78 -16.03
N ARG A 352 -3.94 -6.23 -17.03
CA ARG A 352 -4.36 -4.98 -17.71
C ARG A 352 -5.70 -5.14 -18.42
N SER A 353 -5.92 -6.28 -19.08
CA SER A 353 -7.17 -6.57 -19.77
C SER A 353 -8.34 -6.64 -18.79
N ALA A 354 -8.16 -7.34 -17.67
CA ALA A 354 -9.15 -7.40 -16.59
C ALA A 354 -9.44 -6.01 -15.98
N ALA A 355 -8.40 -5.20 -15.75
CA ALA A 355 -8.55 -3.81 -15.32
C ALA A 355 -9.34 -2.95 -16.33
N GLY A 356 -9.13 -3.18 -17.63
CA GLY A 356 -9.86 -2.51 -18.71
C GLY A 356 -11.35 -2.88 -18.74
N VAL A 357 -11.67 -4.16 -18.54
CA VAL A 357 -13.05 -4.65 -18.43
C VAL A 357 -13.75 -4.02 -17.23
N LEU A 358 -13.14 -4.06 -16.04
CA LEU A 358 -13.69 -3.41 -14.85
C LEU A 358 -13.97 -1.93 -15.10
N ARG A 359 -13.02 -1.21 -15.70
CA ARG A 359 -13.22 0.21 -16.03
C ARG A 359 -14.46 0.46 -16.90
N SER A 360 -14.72 -0.40 -17.89
CA SER A 360 -15.87 -0.29 -18.79
C SER A 360 -17.21 -0.44 -18.05
N VAL A 361 -17.24 -1.30 -17.04
CA VAL A 361 -18.38 -1.58 -16.16
C VAL A 361 -18.59 -0.47 -15.12
N VAL A 362 -17.51 0.17 -14.68
CA VAL A 362 -17.49 1.15 -13.57
C VAL A 362 -17.81 2.57 -14.01
N ARG A 363 -17.49 2.93 -15.27
CA ARG A 363 -17.74 4.27 -15.83
C ARG A 363 -19.17 4.78 -15.59
N PRO A 364 -20.25 3.99 -15.76
CA PRO A 364 -21.61 4.42 -15.46
C PRO A 364 -21.90 4.62 -13.96
N HIS A 365 -21.16 3.98 -13.06
CA HIS A 365 -21.37 4.03 -11.61
C HIS A 365 -20.66 5.20 -10.94
N ALA A 366 -19.47 5.60 -11.43
CA ALA A 366 -18.71 6.72 -10.88
C ALA A 366 -19.45 8.06 -10.96
N ALA A 367 -20.33 8.24 -11.97
CA ALA A 367 -21.19 9.42 -12.09
C ALA A 367 -22.34 9.43 -11.05
N ARG A 368 -22.66 8.28 -10.44
CA ARG A 368 -23.78 8.10 -9.51
C ARG A 368 -23.36 8.09 -8.04
N THR A 369 -22.09 7.79 -7.74
CA THR A 369 -21.55 7.68 -6.37
C THR A 369 -20.79 8.94 -5.92
N ALA A 370 -20.86 10.03 -6.69
CA ALA A 370 -20.15 11.28 -6.44
C ALA A 370 -20.80 12.16 -5.33
N SER A 371 -21.25 11.56 -4.23
CA SER A 371 -21.79 12.28 -3.08
C SER A 371 -21.28 11.68 -1.77
N GLY A 372 -20.22 12.28 -1.23
CA GLY A 372 -19.64 11.94 0.08
C GLY A 372 -18.59 10.81 0.06
N GLY A 373 -17.93 10.63 1.20
CA GLY A 373 -16.86 9.65 1.46
C GLY A 373 -15.42 10.18 1.24
N GLY A 374 -14.47 9.69 2.05
CA GLY A 374 -13.05 10.06 1.98
C GLY A 374 -12.23 9.29 0.94
N PHE A 375 -10.93 9.13 1.20
CA PHE A 375 -9.97 8.50 0.30
C PHE A 375 -10.25 7.02 0.05
N LEU A 376 -10.64 6.26 1.07
CA LEU A 376 -10.80 4.81 0.96
C LEU A 376 -12.16 4.40 0.38
N ASP A 377 -13.25 5.00 0.85
CA ASP A 377 -14.63 4.54 0.54
C ASP A 377 -15.45 5.59 -0.21
N GLY A 378 -14.80 6.63 -0.75
CA GLY A 378 -15.50 7.81 -1.25
C GLY A 378 -15.07 8.32 -2.61
N ALA A 379 -15.77 9.38 -3.03
CA ALA A 379 -15.57 10.03 -4.32
C ALA A 379 -14.13 10.49 -4.54
N LEU A 380 -13.40 10.88 -3.49
CA LEU A 380 -12.01 11.31 -3.61
C LEU A 380 -11.06 10.16 -3.96
N GLY A 381 -11.28 8.96 -3.42
CA GLY A 381 -10.56 7.76 -3.85
C GLY A 381 -10.80 7.43 -5.32
N VAL A 382 -12.07 7.55 -5.75
CA VAL A 382 -12.44 7.41 -7.17
C VAL A 382 -11.67 8.40 -8.03
N LEU A 383 -11.67 9.68 -7.66
CA LEU A 383 -11.01 10.75 -8.43
C LEU A 383 -9.48 10.62 -8.46
N VAL A 384 -8.85 10.16 -7.36
CA VAL A 384 -7.39 9.95 -7.28
C VAL A 384 -6.92 8.79 -8.17
N SER A 385 -7.74 7.73 -8.29
CA SER A 385 -7.44 6.58 -9.16
C SER A 385 -7.70 6.81 -10.65
N GLN A 386 -8.37 7.91 -11.02
CA GLN A 386 -8.66 8.24 -12.41
C GLN A 386 -7.43 8.85 -13.10
N SER A 387 -7.01 8.22 -14.21
CA SER A 387 -6.05 8.84 -15.13
C SER A 387 -6.71 9.99 -15.90
N PRO A 388 -6.01 11.14 -16.12
CA PRO A 388 -6.53 12.26 -16.88
C PRO A 388 -6.79 11.91 -18.37
N ASN A 389 -6.12 10.89 -18.90
CA ASN A 389 -6.44 10.35 -20.22
C ASN A 389 -7.33 9.11 -20.05
N GLU A 390 -8.64 9.31 -20.23
CA GLU A 390 -9.63 8.28 -19.95
C GLU A 390 -9.53 7.04 -20.84
N THR A 391 -8.69 7.04 -21.89
CA THR A 391 -8.59 5.94 -22.87
C THR A 391 -7.48 4.93 -22.60
N SER A 392 -6.44 5.27 -21.83
CA SER A 392 -5.32 4.35 -21.53
C SER A 392 -5.61 3.50 -20.28
N VAL A 393 -5.32 2.20 -20.36
CA VAL A 393 -5.42 1.21 -19.26
C VAL A 393 -4.04 1.00 -18.65
N ASP A 394 -3.34 2.09 -18.38
CA ASP A 394 -2.04 2.10 -17.73
C ASP A 394 -2.09 2.92 -16.45
N LEU A 395 -1.16 2.64 -15.54
CA LEU A 395 -0.90 3.57 -14.44
C LEU A 395 -0.50 4.93 -15.01
N PRO A 396 -0.85 6.04 -14.34
CA PRO A 396 -0.29 7.35 -14.69
C PRO A 396 1.24 7.33 -14.48
N SER A 397 1.91 8.44 -14.81
CA SER A 397 3.36 8.55 -14.64
C SER A 397 3.80 8.05 -13.25
N ALA A 398 5.01 7.47 -13.18
CA ALA A 398 5.51 6.87 -11.94
C ALA A 398 5.40 7.82 -10.75
N ASP A 399 5.60 9.13 -10.95
CA ASP A 399 5.46 10.20 -9.96
C ASP A 399 4.01 10.42 -9.51
N ALA A 400 3.07 10.51 -10.47
CA ALA A 400 1.66 10.70 -10.18
C ALA A 400 1.00 9.48 -9.52
N ALA A 401 1.54 8.29 -9.71
CA ALA A 401 1.02 7.06 -9.13
C ALA A 401 1.49 6.82 -7.68
N GLN A 402 2.50 7.54 -7.17
CA GLN A 402 3.17 7.19 -5.90
C GLN A 402 2.28 7.33 -4.66
N TRP A 403 1.12 7.97 -4.77
CA TRP A 403 0.17 8.05 -3.66
C TRP A 403 -0.22 6.66 -3.14
N ASP A 404 -0.22 5.64 -3.98
CA ASP A 404 -0.62 4.29 -3.61
C ASP A 404 0.40 3.55 -2.72
N CYS A 405 1.53 4.19 -2.41
CA CYS A 405 2.39 3.75 -1.32
C CYS A 405 1.71 3.82 0.06
N VAL A 406 0.75 4.74 0.26
CA VAL A 406 -0.03 4.83 1.51
C VAL A 406 -0.95 3.62 1.71
N LEU A 407 -1.25 2.91 0.62
CA LEU A 407 -2.03 1.67 0.61
C LEU A 407 -1.14 0.42 0.75
N GLY A 408 0.18 0.57 0.90
CA GLY A 408 1.10 -0.57 0.97
C GLY A 408 1.26 -1.32 -0.35
N LEU A 409 0.92 -0.70 -1.49
CA LEU A 409 0.96 -1.36 -2.79
C LEU A 409 2.33 -1.24 -3.46
N THR A 410 3.13 -0.23 -3.12
CA THR A 410 4.48 0.01 -3.66
C THR A 410 5.28 0.85 -2.68
N ALA A 411 6.60 0.89 -2.86
CA ALA A 411 7.44 1.94 -2.28
C ALA A 411 7.53 3.14 -3.23
N ILE A 412 7.84 4.32 -2.68
CA ILE A 412 8.21 5.52 -3.46
C ILE A 412 9.41 5.18 -4.35
N ARG A 413 9.30 5.48 -5.64
CA ARG A 413 10.40 5.29 -6.61
C ARG A 413 11.01 6.66 -6.88
N VAL A 414 12.31 6.82 -6.66
CA VAL A 414 12.99 8.07 -7.06
C VAL A 414 13.02 8.11 -8.59
N SER A 415 12.32 9.07 -9.18
CA SER A 415 12.28 9.28 -10.62
C SER A 415 13.62 9.85 -11.10
N SER A 416 14.16 9.29 -12.19
CA SER A 416 15.44 9.69 -12.79
C SER A 416 15.43 11.12 -13.37
N ARG A 417 14.29 11.82 -13.35
CA ARG A 417 14.18 13.22 -13.81
C ARG A 417 15.01 14.20 -12.98
N THR A 418 15.29 13.90 -11.71
CA THR A 418 16.09 14.77 -10.84
C THR A 418 17.61 14.60 -11.00
N GLU A 419 18.09 13.51 -11.63
CA GLU A 419 19.53 13.35 -11.91
C GLU A 419 19.99 14.15 -13.13
N SER A 420 19.09 14.46 -14.06
CA SER A 420 19.42 15.21 -15.28
C SER A 420 19.76 16.69 -15.03
N SER A 421 19.35 17.27 -13.91
CA SER A 421 19.60 18.70 -13.60
C SER A 421 20.93 18.97 -12.86
N ARG A 422 21.73 17.94 -12.56
CA ARG A 422 23.06 18.09 -11.97
C ARG A 422 24.16 17.65 -12.94
N ARG A 423 24.42 18.46 -13.96
CA ARG A 423 25.78 18.58 -14.53
C ARG A 423 26.19 20.05 -14.53
N PRO A 424 27.26 20.44 -13.83
CA PRO A 424 27.83 21.77 -13.98
C PRO A 424 28.65 21.84 -15.28
N PHE A 425 28.63 23.02 -15.88
CA PHE A 425 29.50 23.46 -16.97
C PHE A 425 30.95 23.00 -16.78
N GLY A 426 31.52 22.35 -17.79
CA GLY A 426 32.93 22.01 -17.89
C GLY A 426 33.40 22.21 -19.32
N GLN A 427 34.33 23.15 -19.49
CA GLN A 427 34.89 23.64 -20.75
C GLN A 427 35.53 22.52 -21.59
N SER A 428 35.32 22.54 -22.90
CA SER A 428 36.06 21.71 -23.85
C SER A 428 37.55 22.07 -23.84
N PRO A 429 38.48 21.09 -23.72
CA PRO A 429 39.89 21.34 -24.00
C PRO A 429 40.10 21.48 -25.50
N GLN A 430 40.76 22.56 -25.92
CA GLN A 430 41.25 22.76 -27.29
C GLN A 430 42.20 21.62 -27.70
N ALA A 431 42.00 21.06 -28.89
CA ALA A 431 42.92 20.11 -29.52
C ALA A 431 44.11 20.85 -30.17
N PRO A 432 45.35 20.33 -30.09
CA PRO A 432 46.48 20.90 -30.83
C PRO A 432 46.50 20.42 -32.30
N PRO A 433 47.16 21.16 -33.21
CA PRO A 433 47.04 20.95 -34.65
C PRO A 433 47.84 19.73 -35.14
N SER A 434 47.28 19.07 -36.15
CA SER A 434 47.81 17.90 -36.85
C SER A 434 49.03 18.25 -37.72
N ARG A 435 50.10 17.44 -37.58
CA ARG A 435 51.18 17.37 -38.58
C ARG A 435 50.87 16.29 -39.60
N THR A 436 50.86 16.70 -40.85
CA THR A 436 50.80 15.91 -42.08
C THR A 436 52.10 15.13 -42.29
N ASP A 437 52.02 13.83 -42.56
CA ASP A 437 53.06 13.11 -43.30
C ASP A 437 52.41 12.42 -44.51
N ALA A 438 52.79 12.90 -45.69
CA ALA A 438 52.52 12.28 -46.97
C ALA A 438 53.84 11.71 -47.50
N SER A 439 53.89 10.41 -47.74
CA SER A 439 54.82 9.85 -48.72
C SER A 439 54.34 8.49 -49.22
N THR A 440 53.87 8.49 -50.47
CA THR A 440 53.73 7.33 -51.33
C THR A 440 54.55 7.61 -52.57
N ARG A 441 55.64 6.86 -52.79
CA ARG A 441 55.77 5.93 -53.93
C ARG A 441 57.21 5.44 -54.11
N ALA A 442 57.26 4.15 -54.40
CA ALA A 442 58.43 3.37 -54.78
C ALA A 442 58.92 3.72 -56.19
N ALA A 443 60.26 3.75 -56.34
CA ALA A 443 61.09 3.02 -57.32
C ALA A 443 60.83 3.25 -58.84
N PRO A 444 61.73 2.82 -59.76
CA PRO A 444 62.90 1.97 -59.56
C PRO A 444 64.19 2.38 -60.31
N SER A 445 65.22 1.63 -59.91
CA SER A 445 66.52 1.35 -60.52
C SER A 445 66.67 1.52 -62.04
N GLY A 446 67.74 2.23 -62.39
CA GLY A 446 68.40 2.31 -63.70
C GLY A 446 69.61 3.21 -63.56
#